data_AF-A0A9W4X6H8-F1
#
_entry.id   AF-A0A9W4X6H8-F1
#
_cell.length_a   1.000
_cell.length_b   1.000
_cell.length_c   1.000
_cell.angle_alpha   90.00
_cell.angle_beta   90.00
_cell.angle_gamma   90.00
#
_symmetry.space_group_name_H-M   'P 1'
#
loop_
_entity.id
_entity.type
_entity.pdbx_description
1 polymer ?
#
loop_
_entity_poly.entity_id
_entity_poly.type
_entity_poly.pdbx_seq_one_letter_code
_entity_poly.pdbx_strand_id
1 'polypeptide(L)'
;FSMRENEVSKANWKRIISAYLTGTKQTIISIQLNIPTSTVSDIIKKYRETGSTKPKERDITDKFNISLNTTLHSNIVRSYLHDEGLRSYTELIEVVQDKWRKITIETCHRLILSMPNRVKAVIKVK
;
A
#
# COMPACT_ATOMS: atom_id res chain seq x y z
N PHE A 1 -1.10 26.25 24.09
CA PHE A 1 -1.75 25.30 23.15
C PHE A 1 -0.75 24.93 22.07
N SER A 2 -0.22 23.70 22.08
CA SER A 2 0.75 23.22 21.09
C SER A 2 0.00 22.49 19.97
N MET A 3 0.18 22.91 18.71
CA MET A 3 -0.41 22.26 17.54
C MET A 3 0.43 21.03 17.14
N ARG A 4 -0.22 19.91 16.80
CA ARG A 4 0.45 18.70 16.29
C ARG A 4 1.20 19.00 15.00
N GLU A 5 2.38 18.40 14.82
CA GLU A 5 3.30 18.66 13.69
C GLU A 5 2.65 18.55 12.29
N ASN A 6 1.72 17.60 12.10
CA ASN A 6 0.99 17.44 10.84
C ASN A 6 0.06 18.62 10.53
N GLU A 7 -0.48 19.28 11.55
CA GLU A 7 -1.34 20.47 11.38
C GLU A 7 -0.50 21.71 11.07
N VAL A 8 0.70 21.83 11.67
CA VAL A 8 1.66 22.89 11.36
C VAL A 8 2.10 22.80 9.88
N SER A 9 2.39 21.59 9.39
CA SER A 9 2.76 21.38 7.98
C SER A 9 1.63 21.73 7.01
N LYS A 10 0.39 21.34 7.32
CA LYS A 10 -0.81 21.71 6.53
C LYS A 10 -1.05 23.22 6.50
N ALA A 11 -0.87 23.90 7.64
CA ALA A 11 -1.02 25.34 7.74
C ALA A 11 0.06 26.09 6.94
N ASN A 12 1.32 25.65 7.06
CA ASN A 12 2.44 26.23 6.32
C ASN A 12 2.27 26.06 4.81
N TRP A 13 1.84 24.87 4.35
CA TRP A 13 1.52 24.63 2.94
C TRP A 13 0.50 25.63 2.41
N LYS A 14 -0.64 25.78 3.08
CA LYS A 14 -1.70 26.71 2.66
C LYS A 14 -1.22 28.15 2.60
N ARG A 15 -0.48 28.61 3.62
CA ARG A 15 0.06 29.98 3.69
C ARG A 15 1.06 30.26 2.57
N ILE A 16 1.98 29.32 2.30
CA ILE A 16 2.97 29.45 1.23
C ILE A 16 2.30 29.51 -0.14
N ILE A 17 1.36 28.61 -0.44
CA ILE A 17 0.67 28.59 -1.73
C ILE A 17 -0.18 29.84 -1.92
N SER A 18 -0.88 30.30 -0.89
CA SER A 18 -1.66 31.54 -0.95
C SER A 18 -0.78 32.74 -1.30
N ALA A 19 0.36 32.91 -0.62
CA ALA A 19 1.28 34.03 -0.87
C ALA A 19 1.94 33.94 -2.25
N TYR A 20 2.27 32.74 -2.72
CA TYR A 20 2.80 32.53 -4.07
C TYR A 20 1.78 32.92 -5.15
N LEU A 21 0.50 32.56 -4.98
CA LEU A 21 -0.56 32.91 -5.92
C LEU A 21 -0.88 34.41 -5.95
N THR A 22 -0.62 35.13 -4.87
CA THR A 22 -0.69 36.61 -4.84
C THR A 22 0.54 37.29 -5.45
N GLY A 23 1.47 36.53 -6.05
CA GLY A 23 2.66 37.06 -6.73
C GLY A 23 3.80 37.43 -5.79
N THR A 24 3.76 37.01 -4.52
CA THR A 24 4.83 37.29 -3.56
C THR A 24 6.07 36.46 -3.87
N LYS A 25 7.26 37.09 -3.87
CA LYS A 25 8.54 36.41 -4.11
C LYS A 25 8.84 35.40 -3.00
N GLN A 26 9.44 34.26 -3.35
CA GLN A 26 9.74 33.17 -2.40
C GLN A 26 10.60 33.62 -1.20
N THR A 27 11.56 34.53 -1.45
CA THR A 27 12.42 35.11 -0.40
C THR A 27 11.62 35.91 0.63
N ILE A 28 10.60 36.65 0.18
CA ILE A 28 9.71 37.42 1.06
C ILE A 28 8.81 36.48 1.85
N ILE A 29 8.30 35.41 1.23
CA ILE A 29 7.48 34.39 1.91
C ILE A 29 8.28 33.69 3.02
N SER A 30 9.53 33.32 2.72
CA SER A 30 10.47 32.69 3.67
C SER A 30 10.66 33.56 4.92
N ILE A 31 10.95 34.85 4.72
CA ILE A 31 11.14 35.82 5.82
C ILE A 31 9.84 36.02 6.61
N GLN A 32 8.71 36.25 5.94
CA GLN A 32 7.43 36.54 6.58
C GLN A 32 6.89 35.38 7.40
N LEU A 33 7.11 34.15 6.94
CA LEU A 33 6.62 32.95 7.62
C LEU A 33 7.67 32.33 8.56
N ASN A 34 8.90 32.83 8.56
CA ASN A 34 10.04 32.24 9.25
C ASN A 34 10.22 30.75 8.91
N ILE A 35 10.17 30.44 7.61
CA ILE A 35 10.29 29.08 7.07
C ILE A 35 11.52 29.05 6.16
N PRO A 36 12.38 28.02 6.22
CA PRO A 36 13.53 27.90 5.34
C PRO A 36 13.16 28.05 3.86
N THR A 37 13.94 28.84 3.12
CA THR A 37 13.71 29.09 1.69
C THR A 37 13.66 27.79 0.88
N SER A 38 14.46 26.77 1.25
CA SER A 38 14.40 25.43 0.66
C SER A 38 13.02 24.80 0.77
N THR A 39 12.40 24.84 1.95
CA THR A 39 11.05 24.33 2.18
C THR A 39 10.01 25.10 1.37
N VAL A 40 10.14 26.42 1.26
CA VAL A 40 9.26 27.25 0.42
C VAL A 40 9.39 26.86 -1.05
N SER A 41 10.62 26.71 -1.55
CA SER A 41 10.89 26.30 -2.93
C SER A 41 10.35 24.89 -3.23
N ASP A 42 10.53 23.92 -2.33
CA ASP A 42 10.02 22.56 -2.50
C ASP A 42 8.49 22.52 -2.58
N ILE A 43 7.80 23.28 -1.71
CA ILE A 43 6.34 23.37 -1.70
C ILE A 43 5.82 24.00 -3.00
N ILE A 44 6.42 25.11 -3.44
CA ILE A 44 6.03 25.79 -4.69
C ILE A 44 6.30 24.89 -5.90
N LYS A 45 7.46 24.23 -5.95
CA LYS A 45 7.79 23.27 -7.01
C LYS A 45 6.72 22.19 -7.11
N LYS A 46 6.39 21.57 -5.97
CA LYS A 46 5.38 20.51 -5.90
C LYS A 46 3.98 20.99 -6.27
N TYR A 47 3.63 22.24 -5.94
CA TYR A 47 2.39 22.87 -6.42
C TYR A 47 2.38 23.06 -7.94
N ARG A 48 3.48 23.53 -8.55
CA ARG A 48 3.58 23.68 -10.01
C ARG A 48 3.44 22.33 -10.74
N GLU A 49 3.94 21.26 -10.15
CA GLU A 49 3.84 19.90 -10.71
C GLU A 49 2.44 19.29 -10.57
N THR A 50 1.75 19.55 -9.46
CA THR A 50 0.51 18.83 -9.11
C THR A 50 -0.76 19.67 -9.21
N GLY A 51 -0.66 21.00 -9.24
CA GLY A 51 -1.78 21.92 -9.07
C GLY A 51 -2.45 21.87 -7.69
N SER A 52 -1.94 21.06 -6.75
CA SER A 52 -2.63 20.78 -5.49
C SER A 52 -2.39 21.86 -4.43
N THR A 53 -3.47 22.49 -3.97
CA THR A 53 -3.46 23.43 -2.84
C THR A 53 -3.41 22.73 -1.47
N LYS A 54 -3.39 21.40 -1.45
CA LYS A 54 -3.25 20.57 -0.25
C LYS A 54 -1.95 19.75 -0.31
N PRO A 55 -1.24 19.58 0.81
CA PRO A 55 -0.12 18.65 0.85
C PRO A 55 -0.63 17.23 0.59
N LYS A 56 0.10 16.47 -0.23
CA LYS A 56 -0.18 15.04 -0.43
C LYS A 56 -0.09 14.36 0.94
N GLU A 57 -1.18 13.69 1.34
CA GLU A 57 -1.12 12.83 2.53
C GLU A 57 -0.02 11.79 2.34
N ARG A 58 0.84 11.67 3.35
CA ARG A 58 1.78 10.55 3.40
C ARG A 58 0.92 9.34 3.73
N ASP A 59 0.62 8.53 2.72
CA ASP A 59 -0.07 7.27 2.95
C ASP A 59 0.91 6.26 3.54
N ILE A 60 1.00 6.27 4.88
CA ILE A 60 1.84 5.35 5.64
C ILE A 60 1.25 3.94 5.59
N THR A 61 -0.08 3.85 5.44
CA THR A 61 -0.86 2.62 5.36
C THR A 61 -0.49 1.84 4.11
N ASP A 62 -0.41 2.51 2.95
CA ASP A 62 0.00 1.87 1.70
C ASP A 62 1.42 1.31 1.77
N LYS A 63 2.38 2.05 2.32
CA LYS A 63 3.76 1.58 2.43
C LYS A 63 3.89 0.36 3.35
N PHE A 64 3.21 0.37 4.49
CA PHE A 64 3.21 -0.75 5.43
C PHE A 64 2.53 -1.98 4.83
N ASN A 65 1.38 -1.79 4.18
CA ASN A 65 0.63 -2.87 3.53
C ASN A 65 1.43 -3.50 2.39
N ILE A 66 2.11 -2.70 1.57
CA ILE A 66 3.00 -3.20 0.51
C ILE A 66 4.12 -4.05 1.13
N SER A 67 4.80 -3.53 2.16
CA SER A 67 5.90 -4.24 2.84
C SER A 67 5.43 -5.56 3.48
N LEU A 68 4.26 -5.55 4.13
CA LEU A 68 3.69 -6.72 4.76
C LEU A 68 3.27 -7.76 3.72
N ASN A 69 2.64 -7.33 2.62
CA ASN A 69 2.23 -8.21 1.51
C ASN A 69 3.45 -8.87 0.85
N THR A 70 4.52 -8.12 0.57
CA THR A 70 5.76 -8.67 -0.01
C THR A 70 6.41 -9.70 0.93
N THR A 71 6.41 -9.43 2.23
CA THR A 71 6.98 -10.34 3.23
C THR A 71 6.17 -11.62 3.35
N LEU A 72 4.83 -11.49 3.42
CA LEU A 72 3.91 -12.61 3.48
C LEU A 72 4.04 -13.47 2.21
N HIS A 73 4.05 -12.85 1.03
CA HIS A 73 4.22 -13.53 -0.25
C HIS A 73 5.53 -14.32 -0.29
N SER A 74 6.65 -13.70 0.11
CA SER A 74 7.97 -14.35 0.12
C SER A 74 8.03 -15.54 1.08
N ASN A 75 7.41 -15.43 2.25
CA ASN A 75 7.38 -16.49 3.24
C ASN A 75 6.51 -17.66 2.80
N ILE A 76 5.34 -17.37 2.22
CA ILE A 76 4.45 -18.39 1.65
C ILE A 76 5.14 -19.14 0.51
N VAL A 77 5.76 -18.42 -0.44
CA VAL A 77 6.50 -19.03 -1.55
C VAL A 77 7.63 -19.91 -1.02
N ARG A 78 8.40 -19.46 -0.02
CA ARG A 78 9.47 -20.26 0.58
C ARG A 78 8.95 -21.54 1.24
N SER A 79 7.81 -21.47 1.94
CA SER A 79 7.18 -22.66 2.53
C SER A 79 6.82 -23.67 1.46
N TYR A 80 6.14 -23.24 0.40
CA TYR A 80 5.75 -24.15 -0.69
C TYR A 80 6.95 -24.74 -1.43
N LEU A 81 8.00 -23.95 -1.67
CA LEU A 81 9.24 -24.47 -2.27
C LEU A 81 9.85 -25.57 -1.39
N HIS A 82 9.87 -25.37 -0.07
CA HIS A 82 10.38 -26.37 0.86
C HIS A 82 9.51 -27.64 0.89
N ASP A 83 8.20 -27.49 1.02
CA ASP A 83 7.26 -28.62 1.16
C ASP A 83 7.21 -29.50 -0.10
N GLU A 84 7.36 -28.91 -1.27
CA GLU A 84 7.37 -29.61 -2.55
C GLU A 84 8.80 -29.97 -3.02
N GLY A 85 9.85 -29.60 -2.25
CA GLY A 85 11.25 -29.90 -2.57
C GLY A 85 11.79 -29.17 -3.81
N LEU A 86 11.24 -28.01 -4.13
CA LEU A 86 11.52 -27.24 -5.35
C LEU A 86 12.66 -26.24 -5.14
N ARG A 87 13.44 -26.02 -6.18
CA ARG A 87 14.64 -25.17 -6.14
C ARG A 87 14.40 -23.77 -6.67
N SER A 88 13.32 -23.56 -7.40
CA SER A 88 13.03 -22.29 -8.05
C SER A 88 11.55 -21.93 -8.06
N TYR A 89 11.28 -20.63 -8.13
CA TYR A 89 9.92 -20.11 -8.26
C TYR A 89 9.24 -20.59 -9.56
N THR A 90 10.00 -20.80 -10.64
CA THR A 90 9.50 -21.32 -11.90
C THR A 90 8.97 -22.75 -11.76
N GLU A 91 9.71 -23.63 -11.08
CA GLU A 91 9.24 -24.99 -10.76
C GLU A 91 7.94 -24.96 -9.94
N LEU A 92 7.83 -24.03 -8.99
CA LEU A 92 6.59 -23.85 -8.22
C LEU A 92 5.42 -23.43 -9.11
N ILE A 93 5.63 -22.52 -10.05
CA ILE A 93 4.60 -22.14 -11.02
C ILE A 93 4.13 -23.36 -11.82
N GLU A 94 5.07 -24.15 -12.34
CA GLU A 94 4.75 -25.34 -13.15
C GLU A 94 3.94 -26.36 -12.35
N VAL A 95 4.35 -26.65 -11.11
CA VAL A 95 3.62 -27.57 -10.20
C VAL A 95 2.22 -27.04 -9.89
N VAL A 96 2.09 -25.74 -9.56
CA VAL A 96 0.80 -25.14 -9.26
C VAL A 96 -0.11 -25.19 -10.49
N GLN A 97 0.39 -24.86 -11.68
CA GLN A 97 -0.36 -24.93 -12.92
C GLN A 97 -0.80 -26.35 -13.26
N ASP A 98 0.08 -27.34 -13.11
CA ASP A 98 -0.24 -28.75 -13.33
C ASP A 98 -1.31 -29.25 -12.34
N LYS A 99 -1.18 -28.91 -11.04
CA LYS A 99 -2.21 -29.21 -10.03
C LYS A 99 -3.55 -28.58 -10.40
N TRP A 100 -3.57 -27.32 -10.82
CA TRP A 100 -4.79 -26.63 -11.25
C TRP A 100 -5.43 -27.29 -12.47
N ARG A 101 -4.65 -27.68 -13.48
CA ARG A 101 -5.16 -28.36 -14.68
C ARG A 101 -5.79 -29.71 -14.39
N LYS A 102 -5.32 -30.40 -13.36
CA LYS A 102 -5.85 -31.70 -12.92
C LYS A 102 -7.19 -31.59 -12.18
N ILE A 103 -7.59 -30.40 -11.73
CA ILE A 103 -8.90 -30.19 -11.10
C ILE A 103 -9.98 -30.20 -12.18
N THR A 104 -10.71 -31.31 -12.28
CA THR A 104 -11.80 -31.45 -13.26
C THR A 104 -13.12 -30.89 -12.73
N ILE A 105 -14.04 -30.59 -13.66
CA ILE A 105 -15.39 -30.12 -13.33
C ILE A 105 -16.14 -31.15 -12.47
N GLU A 106 -15.95 -32.45 -12.73
CA GLU A 106 -16.55 -33.53 -11.95
C GLU A 106 -16.02 -33.53 -10.51
N THR A 107 -14.74 -33.20 -10.31
CA THR A 107 -14.16 -33.06 -8.97
C THR A 107 -14.78 -31.90 -8.22
N CYS A 108 -14.97 -30.75 -8.88
CA CYS A 108 -15.69 -29.62 -8.30
C CYS A 108 -17.14 -29.98 -7.96
N HIS A 109 -17.88 -30.64 -8.85
CA HIS A 109 -19.25 -31.08 -8.60
C HIS A 109 -19.33 -32.05 -7.42
N ARG A 110 -18.43 -33.05 -7.33
CA ARG A 110 -18.37 -33.96 -6.18
C ARG A 110 -18.12 -33.21 -4.87
N LEU A 111 -17.20 -32.24 -4.86
CA LEU A 111 -16.93 -31.43 -3.67
C LEU A 111 -18.17 -30.68 -3.22
N ILE A 112 -18.87 -30.02 -4.14
CA ILE A 112 -20.12 -29.30 -3.87
C ILE A 112 -21.18 -30.24 -3.28
N LEU A 113 -21.41 -31.38 -3.93
CA LEU A 113 -22.40 -32.37 -3.48
C LEU A 113 -22.04 -32.99 -2.12
N SER A 114 -20.75 -33.08 -1.79
CA SER A 114 -20.28 -33.60 -0.50
C SER A 114 -20.34 -32.58 0.66
N MET A 115 -20.51 -31.28 0.37
CA MET A 115 -20.47 -30.22 1.38
C MET A 115 -21.43 -30.43 2.56
N PRO A 116 -22.71 -30.80 2.34
CA PRO A 116 -23.63 -31.03 3.46
C PRO A 116 -23.15 -32.11 4.43
N ASN A 117 -22.53 -33.17 3.93
CA ASN A 117 -22.02 -34.27 4.75
C ASN A 117 -20.74 -33.87 5.49
N ARG A 118 -19.85 -33.11 4.84
CA ARG A 118 -18.65 -32.57 5.47
C ARG A 118 -18.98 -31.60 6.61
N VAL A 119 -19.98 -30.74 6.42
CA VAL A 119 -20.48 -29.83 7.47
C VAL A 119 -21.04 -30.62 8.65
N LYS A 120 -21.87 -31.64 8.39
CA LYS A 120 -22.38 -32.53 9.45
C LYS A 120 -21.25 -33.22 10.22
N ALA A 121 -20.20 -33.68 9.54
CA ALA A 121 -19.05 -34.32 10.17
C ALA A 121 -18.29 -33.35 11.09
N VAL A 122 -18.05 -32.11 10.65
CA VAL A 122 -17.37 -31.09 11.46
C VAL A 122 -18.18 -30.70 12.70
N ILE A 123 -19.50 -30.60 12.57
CA ILE A 123 -20.39 -30.29 13.70
C ILE A 123 -20.43 -31.45 14.71
N LYS A 124 -20.42 -32.71 14.25
CA LYS A 124 -20.47 -33.90 15.13
C LYS A 124 -19.18 -34.12 15.94
N VAL A 125 -18.06 -33.56 15.50
CA VAL A 125 -16.75 -33.67 16.17
C VAL A 125 -16.59 -32.63 17.31
N LYS A 126 -17.58 -31.75 17.49
CA LYS A 126 -17.64 -30.73 18.56
C LYS A 126 -18.66 -31.11 19.62
#